data_AF-A0A3A8YHZ6-F1
#
_entry.id   AF-A0A3A8YHZ6-F1
#
_cell.length_a   1.000
_cell.length_b   1.000
_cell.length_c   1.000
_cell.angle_alpha   90.00
_cell.angle_beta   90.00
_cell.angle_gamma   90.00
#
_symmetry.space_group_name_H-M   'P 1'
#
loop_
_entity.id
_entity.type
_entity.pdbx_description
1 polymer ?
#
loop_
_entity_poly.entity_id
_entity_poly.type
_entity_poly.pdbx_seq_one_letter_code
_entity_poly.pdbx_strand_id
1 'polypeptide(L)' 'MKQLGNLALVCAKRPSLLLQIHNGMASVYVGAGPDRTVLSTRWDNDVEIERIIYELNFGKYTEQR' A
#
# COMPACT_ATOMS: atom_id res chain seq x y z
N MET A 1 13.74 4.54 3.78
CA MET A 1 13.83 3.66 2.58
C MET A 1 13.57 2.18 2.86
N LYS A 2 13.73 1.64 4.08
CA LYS A 2 13.46 0.21 4.33
C LYS A 2 11.98 -0.15 4.18
N GLN A 3 11.06 0.75 4.50
CA GLN A 3 9.63 0.43 4.54
C GLN A 3 8.99 0.34 3.16
N LEU A 4 9.52 1.06 2.15
CA LEU A 4 9.02 0.94 0.78
C LEU A 4 9.18 -0.49 0.23
N GLY A 5 10.31 -1.15 0.54
CA GLY A 5 10.54 -2.56 0.19
C GLY A 5 9.55 -3.50 0.90
N ASN A 6 9.28 -3.25 2.19
CA ASN A 6 8.27 -4.00 2.94
C ASN A 6 6.87 -3.83 2.35
N LEU A 7 6.51 -2.59 1.98
CA LEU A 7 5.24 -2.30 1.32
C LEU A 7 5.10 -3.02 -0.01
N ALA A 8 6.17 -3.05 -0.82
CA ALA A 8 6.20 -3.80 -2.07
C ALA A 8 5.98 -5.30 -1.85
N LEU A 9 6.58 -5.90 -0.82
CA LEU A 9 6.36 -7.31 -0.46
C LEU A 9 4.92 -7.60 -0.02
N VAL A 10 4.28 -6.68 0.73
CA VAL A 10 2.87 -6.82 1.12
C VAL A 10 1.98 -6.79 -0.12
N CYS A 11 2.20 -5.82 -1.02
CA CYS A 11 1.41 -5.69 -2.25
C CYS A 11 1.64 -6.88 -3.19
N ALA A 12 2.89 -7.35 -3.34
CA ALA A 12 3.21 -8.49 -4.21
C ALA A 12 2.54 -9.81 -3.79
N LYS A 13 2.20 -9.96 -2.50
CA LYS A 13 1.51 -11.15 -1.96
C LYS A 13 -0.02 -11.10 -2.12
N ARG A 14 -0.59 -9.95 -2.51
CA ARG A 14 -2.03 -9.70 -2.51
C ARG A 14 -2.49 -9.18 -3.87
N PRO A 15 -3.08 -10.04 -4.72
CA PRO A 15 -3.52 -9.67 -6.07
C PRO A 15 -4.56 -8.53 -6.11
N SER A 16 -5.25 -8.29 -4.99
CA SER A 16 -6.21 -7.19 -4.83
C SER A 16 -5.55 -5.81 -4.69
N LEU A 17 -4.21 -5.76 -4.60
CA LEU A 17 -3.43 -4.53 -4.40
C LEU A 17 -2.56 -4.20 -5.63
N LEU A 18 -2.48 -2.91 -5.96
CA LEU A 18 -1.53 -2.39 -6.94
C LEU A 18 -0.67 -1.31 -6.27
N LEU A 19 0.64 -1.51 -6.26
CA LEU A 19 1.60 -0.47 -5.86
C LEU A 19 2.08 0.28 -7.11
N GLN A 20 1.92 1.60 -7.11
CA GLN A 20 2.51 2.51 -8.07
C GLN A 20 3.50 3.44 -7.38
N ILE A 21 4.68 3.59 -7.97
CA ILE A 21 5.68 4.58 -7.55
C ILE A 21 5.86 5.56 -8.70
N HIS A 22 5.54 6.83 -8.45
CA HIS A 22 5.63 7.87 -9.47
C HIS A 22 5.82 9.24 -8.82
N ASN A 23 6.70 10.07 -9.37
CA ASN A 23 6.96 11.44 -8.91
C ASN A 23 7.23 11.55 -7.39
N GLY A 24 8.03 10.64 -6.84
CA GLY A 24 8.37 10.60 -5.41
C GLY A 24 7.23 10.15 -4.48
N MET A 25 6.11 9.68 -5.03
CA MET A 25 4.97 9.14 -4.28
C MET A 25 4.91 7.63 -4.40
N ALA A 26 4.49 6.97 -3.33
CA ALA A 26 4.06 5.58 -3.31
C ALA A 26 2.53 5.54 -3.11
N SER A 27 1.81 4.97 -4.07
CA SER A 27 0.35 4.86 -4.06
C SER A 27 -0.06 3.40 -4.11
N VAL A 28 -0.85 2.96 -3.14
CA VAL A 28 -1.45 1.62 -3.10
C VAL A 28 -2.92 1.73 -3.45
N TYR A 29 -3.30 1.08 -4.53
CA TYR A 29 -4.70 0.92 -4.91
C TYR A 29 -5.23 -0.38 -4.30
N VAL A 30 -6.36 -0.30 -3.60
CA VAL A 30 -7.01 -1.44 -2.94
C VAL A 30 -8.34 -1.73 -3.63
N GLY A 31 -8.52 -2.99 -4.06
CA GLY A 31 -9.72 -3.45 -4.77
C GLY A 31 -9.64 -3.29 -6.29
N ALA A 32 -10.77 -3.48 -6.98
CA ALA A 32 -10.86 -3.47 -8.44
C ALA A 32 -11.91 -2.45 -8.93
N GLY A 33 -11.77 -2.01 -10.19
CA GLY A 33 -12.74 -1.12 -10.83
C GLY A 33 -12.64 0.35 -10.41
N PRO A 34 -13.66 1.17 -10.74
CA PRO A 34 -13.66 2.61 -10.50
C PRO A 34 -13.70 2.99 -9.02
N ASP A 35 -14.20 2.10 -8.15
CA ASP A 35 -14.35 2.33 -6.71
C ASP A 35 -13.10 1.96 -5.89
N ARG A 36 -11.96 1.71 -6.55
CA ARG A 36 -10.71 1.38 -5.86
C ARG A 36 -10.29 2.52 -4.92
N THR A 37 -10.00 2.16 -3.68
CA THR A 37 -9.45 3.11 -2.71
C THR A 37 -7.96 3.31 -2.97
N VAL A 38 -7.46 4.54 -2.75
CA VAL A 38 -6.03 4.86 -2.91
C VAL A 38 -5.45 5.35 -1.59
N LEU A 39 -4.41 4.67 -1.11
CA LEU A 39 -3.56 5.12 -0.01
C LEU A 39 -2.28 5.67 -0.61
N SER A 40 -1.91 6.92 -0.32
CA SER A 40 -0.73 7.54 -0.92
C SER A 40 0.09 8.30 0.10
N THR A 41 1.41 8.20 -0.02
CA THR A 41 2.37 8.97 0.76
C THR A 41 3.65 9.16 -0.03
N ARG A 42 4.56 9.99 0.46
CA ARG A 42 5.90 10.08 -0.13
C ARG A 42 6.64 8.77 0.05
N TRP A 43 7.33 8.33 -1.00
CA TRP A 43 8.10 7.07 -1.02
C TRP A 43 9.25 7.02 0.02
N ASP A 44 9.66 8.17 0.54
CA ASP A 44 10.73 8.35 1.53
C ASP A 44 10.18 8.56 2.97
N ASN A 45 8.86 8.64 3.15
CA ASN A 45 8.23 8.78 4.45
C ASN A 45 7.96 7.41 5.08
N ASP A 46 8.97 6.86 5.74
CA ASP A 46 8.90 5.52 6.35
C ASP A 46 7.77 5.40 7.39
N VAL A 47 7.41 6.47 8.13
CA VAL A 47 6.34 6.46 9.15
C VAL A 47 4.96 6.27 8.52
N GLU A 48 4.66 7.00 7.46
CA GLU A 48 3.38 6.85 6.76
C GLU A 48 3.30 5.54 5.98
N ILE A 49 4.42 5.07 5.44
CA ILE A 49 4.47 3.75 4.79
C ILE A 49 4.17 2.64 5.83
N GLU A 50 4.71 2.73 7.04
CA GLU A 50 4.43 1.77 8.11
C GLU A 50 2.95 1.77 8.51
N ARG A 51 2.31 2.94 8.56
CA ARG A 51 0.86 3.06 8.76
C ARG A 51 0.06 2.39 7.65
N ILE A 52 0.43 2.61 6.39
CA ILE A 52 -0.21 1.94 5.25
C ILE A 52 -0.05 0.42 5.36
N ILE A 53 1.15 -0.07 5.66
CA ILE A 53 1.41 -1.51 5.87
C ILE A 53 0.50 -2.07 6.98
N TYR A 54 0.35 -1.35 8.09
CA TYR A 54 -0.53 -1.75 9.18
C TYR A 54 -1.99 -1.84 8.72
N GLU A 55 -2.50 -0.82 8.03
CA GLU A 55 -3.88 -0.80 7.54
C GLU A 55 -4.18 -1.92 6.53
N LEU A 56 -3.19 -2.28 5.72
CA LEU A 56 -3.29 -3.40 4.78
C LEU A 56 -3.29 -4.74 5.51
N ASN A 57 -2.44 -4.94 6.52
CA ASN A 57 -2.29 -6.24 7.17
C ASN A 57 -3.30 -6.49 8.29
N PHE A 58 -3.61 -5.47 9.09
CA PHE A 58 -4.37 -5.60 10.33
C PHE A 58 -5.56 -4.63 10.45
N GLY A 59 -5.62 -3.61 9.61
CA GLY A 59 -6.62 -2.55 9.69
C GLY A 59 -7.77 -2.72 8.69
N LYS A 60 -8.25 -1.58 8.19
CA LYS A 60 -9.48 -1.51 7.38
C LYS A 60 -9.41 -2.32 6.07
N TYR A 61 -8.21 -2.52 5.54
CA TYR A 61 -7.98 -3.15 4.24
C TYR A 61 -7.39 -4.55 4.35
N THR A 62 -7.49 -5.18 5.52
CA THR A 62 -7.19 -6.60 5.67
C THR A 62 -8.10 -7.41 4.75
N GLU A 63 -7.50 -8.35 4.00
CA GLU A 63 -8.26 -9.35 3.27
C GLU A 63 -9.01 -10.21 4.30
N GLN A 64 -10.35 -10.17 4.26
CA GLN A 64 -11.14 -11.18 4.95
C GLN A 64 -10.85 -12.52 4.26
N ARG A 65 -10.31 -13.45 5.04
CA ARG A 65 -9.83 -14.75 4.56
C ARG A 65 -10.96 -15.65 4.10
#